data_AF-R9WHQ7-F1
#
_entry.id   AF-R9WHQ7-F1
#
_cell.length_a   1.000
_cell.length_b   1.000
_cell.length_c   1.000
_cell.angle_alpha   90.00
_cell.angle_beta   90.00
_cell.angle_gamma   90.00
#
_symmetry.space_group_name_H-M   'P 1'
#
loop_
_entity.id
_entity.type
_entity.pdbx_description
1 polymer ?
#
loop_
_entity_poly.entity_id
_entity_poly.type
_entity_poly.pdbx_seq_one_letter_code
_entity_poly.pdbx_strand_id
1 'polypeptide(L)'
;MIENFDELMNGSQKKNNDNNDDSLLDQITSRLDAIYNQYHWKSEDDLRVSCINAAQLELNYLNEDKSDSEKLTKLPTNAVAWLFGKAFHYYLFDTSEDARIAFYKPTSGTYTRNLRELYRYLSFFEPSLTKAKADNIIFLLTARAKYNHHHDDGKYIAVNNGLINLKTKKLEDFTPLHPVFTKVATNYKPDAKCPNINGWSIDKMFDQLACGDKDEVKLFWQIINDALNGNRTRGKAFFLVGNVHGNNGKGTFQALIENLVGNDNYGNLKIDEFEKRFSLSVLDGKTVCIGDDVQSGYINNSSNFNSIVTGDPVNIELKKKPIYKTTLHCTIIQSCNTMPTFAKKGGTMRRLILVPFDAQFTDKTENKAIKEQYLKRADVLEYVLNKAINQPDFDKFIEPKRSKALKDEFEADNNSAVGFLKDIFEPGHFERIPVSLLYQWYLNYCSKNGFTPIKKPKRFTKYFLELLGDDYKKATARIPGDQRQHILQFNEECKDNNQGAFYIQEPFKNQVPMCICKVDVEKM
;
A
#
# COMPACT_ATOMS: atom_id res chain seq x y z
N MET A 1 31.41 -11.34 25.49
CA MET A 1 32.42 -10.32 25.84
C MET A 1 31.84 -8.95 25.54
N ILE A 2 31.26 -8.32 26.57
CA ILE A 2 30.95 -6.88 26.82
C ILE A 2 29.81 -6.95 27.86
N GLU A 3 30.16 -7.33 29.09
CA GLU A 3 29.31 -7.17 30.28
C GLU A 3 29.77 -5.98 31.14
N ASN A 4 30.88 -5.32 30.80
CA ASN A 4 31.52 -4.29 31.66
C ASN A 4 31.44 -2.86 31.08
N PHE A 5 30.49 -2.55 30.21
CA PHE A 5 30.36 -1.15 29.72
C PHE A 5 29.76 -0.22 30.80
N ASP A 6 28.91 -0.75 31.68
CA ASP A 6 28.36 0.00 32.81
C ASP A 6 29.41 0.26 33.91
N GLU A 7 30.38 -0.63 34.10
CA GLU A 7 31.51 -0.43 35.03
C GLU A 7 32.48 0.66 34.56
N LEU A 8 32.69 0.81 33.24
CA LEU A 8 33.61 1.80 32.68
C LEU A 8 33.10 3.24 32.82
N MET A 9 31.79 3.45 32.95
CA MET A 9 31.19 4.77 33.18
C MET A 9 31.19 5.19 34.65
N ASN A 10 31.45 4.26 35.58
CA ASN A 10 31.50 4.49 37.03
C ASN A 10 32.94 4.64 37.57
N GLY A 11 33.92 4.82 36.69
CA GLY A 11 35.34 4.92 37.03
C GLY A 11 35.74 6.22 37.74
N SER A 12 35.32 6.40 39.01
CA SER A 12 36.09 7.04 40.08
C SER A 12 35.36 6.95 41.43
N GLN A 13 35.13 5.73 41.92
CA GLN A 13 34.93 5.53 43.35
C GLN A 13 35.90 4.49 43.92
N LYS A 14 36.62 4.93 44.94
CA LYS A 14 37.48 4.13 45.79
C LYS A 14 36.68 2.96 46.38
N LYS A 15 37.33 1.79 46.44
CA LYS A 15 36.95 0.66 47.30
C LYS A 15 36.49 1.14 48.67
N ASN A 16 35.25 0.82 49.07
CA ASN A 16 34.87 0.28 50.39
C ASN A 16 33.34 0.16 50.58
N ASN A 17 32.95 -0.95 51.24
CA ASN A 17 31.69 -1.27 51.96
C ASN A 17 30.50 -1.91 51.21
N ASP A 18 30.38 -3.22 51.42
CA ASP A 18 29.28 -4.14 51.03
C ASP A 18 27.88 -3.82 51.61
N ASN A 19 27.69 -2.69 52.32
CA ASN A 19 26.37 -2.25 52.82
C ASN A 19 25.80 -1.04 52.05
N ASN A 20 26.60 -0.38 51.20
CA ASN A 20 26.18 0.80 50.43
C ASN A 20 25.59 0.42 49.06
N ASP A 21 25.97 -0.74 48.52
CA ASP A 21 25.49 -1.21 47.22
C ASP A 21 24.00 -1.59 47.26
N ASP A 22 23.51 -2.23 48.34
CA ASP A 22 22.07 -2.52 48.51
C ASP A 22 21.24 -1.23 48.65
N SER A 23 21.76 -0.19 49.34
CA SER A 23 21.10 1.12 49.43
C SER A 23 21.06 1.85 48.09
N LEU A 24 22.13 1.77 47.29
CA LEU A 24 22.19 2.37 45.97
C LEU A 24 21.28 1.63 44.98
N LEU A 25 21.26 0.30 45.05
CA LEU A 25 20.38 -0.54 44.24
C LEU A 25 18.91 -0.31 44.62
N ASP A 26 18.58 -0.18 45.91
CA ASP A 26 17.23 0.16 46.39
C ASP A 26 16.81 1.58 45.98
N GLN A 27 17.74 2.54 45.99
CA GLN A 27 17.48 3.90 45.49
C GLN A 27 17.27 3.91 43.97
N ILE A 28 18.10 3.20 43.21
CA ILE A 28 17.95 3.04 41.76
C ILE A 28 16.64 2.30 41.44
N THR A 29 16.32 1.25 42.18
CA THR A 29 15.10 0.44 42.01
C THR A 29 13.87 1.27 42.36
N SER A 30 13.88 2.05 43.45
CA SER A 30 12.80 2.99 43.79
C SER A 30 12.63 4.10 42.74
N ARG A 31 13.73 4.61 42.16
CA ARG A 31 13.70 5.61 41.07
C ARG A 31 13.14 5.03 39.79
N LEU A 32 13.53 3.80 39.46
CA LEU A 32 13.01 3.07 38.32
C LEU A 32 11.55 2.68 38.54
N ASP A 33 11.16 2.21 39.72
CA ASP A 33 9.79 1.84 40.09
C ASP A 33 8.82 3.03 40.09
N ALA A 34 9.28 4.24 40.43
CA ALA A 34 8.48 5.46 40.25
C ALA A 34 8.20 5.77 38.77
N ILE A 35 9.09 5.33 37.86
CA ILE A 35 8.94 5.44 36.40
C ILE A 35 8.16 4.23 35.85
N TYR A 36 8.37 3.02 36.39
CA TYR A 36 7.89 1.71 35.91
C TYR A 36 6.47 1.40 36.41
N ASN A 37 6.15 1.62 37.70
CA ASN A 37 4.84 1.25 38.27
C ASN A 37 3.69 2.16 37.80
N GLN A 38 3.95 3.06 36.84
CA GLN A 38 2.97 3.90 36.14
C GLN A 38 2.83 3.58 34.65
N TYR A 39 3.10 2.35 34.20
CA TYR A 39 2.81 1.89 32.82
C TYR A 39 1.32 1.95 32.37
N HIS A 40 0.46 2.58 33.16
CA HIS A 40 -0.91 2.90 32.80
C HIS A 40 -1.12 4.42 32.74
N TRP A 41 -0.26 5.15 32.01
CA TRP A 41 -0.55 6.54 31.66
C TRP A 41 -1.85 6.60 30.86
N LYS A 42 -2.91 7.11 31.51
CA LYS A 42 -4.25 7.18 30.91
C LYS A 42 -4.36 8.33 29.92
N SER A 43 -3.48 9.32 30.04
CA SER A 43 -3.42 10.51 29.20
C SER A 43 -1.99 10.99 28.97
N GLU A 44 -1.82 11.89 28.00
CA GLU A 44 -0.53 12.54 27.76
C GLU A 44 -0.15 13.50 28.91
N ASP A 45 -1.12 14.07 29.61
CA ASP A 45 -0.87 14.89 30.79
C ASP A 45 -0.33 14.07 31.96
N ASP A 46 -0.88 12.88 32.19
CA ASP A 46 -0.35 11.96 33.21
C ASP A 46 1.10 11.59 32.89
N LEU A 47 1.36 11.24 31.62
CA LEU A 47 2.71 10.94 31.15
C LEU A 47 3.67 12.11 31.39
N ARG A 48 3.25 13.33 31.03
CA ARG A 48 4.06 14.54 31.21
C ARG A 48 4.38 14.77 32.69
N VAL A 49 3.41 14.62 33.59
CA VAL A 49 3.61 14.77 35.04
C VAL A 49 4.60 13.72 35.56
N SER A 50 4.48 12.45 35.13
CA SER A 50 5.43 11.40 35.51
C SER A 50 6.85 11.70 35.07
N CYS A 51 7.03 12.17 33.82
CA CYS A 51 8.35 12.55 33.31
C CYS A 51 8.96 13.74 34.09
N ILE A 52 8.16 14.74 34.46
CA ILE A 52 8.61 15.88 35.27
C ILE A 52 9.06 15.41 36.65
N ASN A 53 8.28 14.54 37.30
CA ASN A 53 8.61 14.01 38.62
C ASN A 53 9.90 13.17 38.57
N ALA A 54 10.06 12.31 37.56
CA ALA A 54 11.28 11.54 37.35
C ALA A 54 12.49 12.45 37.11
N ALA A 55 12.32 13.52 36.33
CA ALA A 55 13.37 14.50 36.10
C ALA A 55 13.78 15.24 37.38
N GLN A 56 12.81 15.61 38.23
CA GLN A 56 13.09 16.28 39.50
C GLN A 56 13.82 15.36 40.48
N LEU A 57 13.44 14.09 40.56
CA LEU A 57 14.12 13.09 41.39
C LEU A 57 15.57 12.91 40.95
N GLU A 58 15.81 12.79 39.64
CA GLU A 58 17.16 12.66 39.10
C GLU A 58 18.00 13.93 39.34
N LEU A 59 17.40 15.11 39.21
CA LEU A 59 18.09 16.37 39.50
C LEU A 59 18.48 16.49 40.97
N ASN A 60 17.58 16.09 41.88
CA ASN A 60 17.85 16.06 43.32
C ASN A 60 19.01 15.11 43.63
N TYR A 61 18.98 13.90 43.06
CA TYR A 61 20.06 12.92 43.22
C TYR A 61 21.41 13.45 42.75
N LEU A 62 21.47 14.01 41.54
CA LEU A 62 22.69 14.59 41.00
C LEU A 62 23.24 15.76 41.81
N ASN A 63 22.46 16.27 42.78
CA ASN A 63 22.79 17.39 43.66
C ASN A 63 22.98 16.99 45.14
N GLU A 64 22.76 15.72 45.52
CA GLU A 64 22.76 15.28 46.93
C GLU A 64 24.06 15.65 47.65
N ASP A 65 25.21 15.42 47.02
CA ASP A 65 26.54 15.68 47.60
C ASP A 65 27.18 17.00 47.14
N LYS A 66 26.42 17.87 46.45
CA LYS A 66 26.96 19.11 45.86
C LYS A 66 26.77 20.31 46.79
N SER A 67 27.80 21.16 46.83
CA SER A 67 27.67 22.48 47.44
C SER A 67 26.65 23.34 46.70
N ASP A 68 26.04 24.33 47.36
CA ASP A 68 24.99 25.16 46.74
C ASP A 68 25.45 25.87 45.45
N SER A 69 26.75 26.20 45.34
CA SER A 69 27.34 26.77 44.11
C SER A 69 27.51 25.76 42.97
N GLU A 70 27.54 24.46 43.27
CA GLU A 70 27.74 23.38 42.29
C GLU A 70 26.43 22.71 41.88
N LYS A 71 25.33 22.98 42.59
CA LYS A 71 24.02 22.39 42.32
C LYS A 71 23.56 22.74 40.90
N LEU A 72 23.20 21.70 40.17
CA LEU A 72 22.59 21.79 38.86
C LEU A 72 21.17 22.30 39.01
N THR A 73 20.80 23.28 38.19
CA THR A 73 19.42 23.76 38.06
C THR A 73 18.68 23.12 36.89
N LYS A 74 19.39 22.34 36.07
CA LYS A 74 18.92 21.71 34.83
C LYS A 74 19.55 20.35 34.67
N LEU A 75 18.82 19.43 34.05
CA LEU A 75 19.36 18.10 33.80
C LEU A 75 20.45 18.13 32.70
N PRO A 76 21.58 17.45 32.91
CA PRO A 76 22.56 17.21 31.85
C PRO A 76 21.94 16.38 30.71
N THR A 77 22.39 16.61 29.48
CA THR A 77 21.98 15.86 28.27
C THR A 77 22.03 14.35 28.47
N ASN A 78 23.08 13.84 29.11
CA ASN A 78 23.24 12.41 29.36
C ASN A 78 22.19 11.84 30.33
N ALA A 79 21.83 12.61 31.36
CA ALA A 79 20.81 12.22 32.33
C ALA A 79 19.42 12.17 31.68
N VAL A 80 19.09 13.16 30.84
CA VAL A 80 17.84 13.15 30.07
C VAL A 80 17.79 11.95 29.11
N ALA A 81 18.90 11.65 28.42
CA ALA A 81 18.98 10.48 27.54
C ALA A 81 18.80 9.15 28.32
N TRP A 82 19.36 9.07 29.51
CA TRP A 82 19.22 7.90 30.39
C TRP A 82 17.76 7.74 30.88
N LEU A 83 17.15 8.80 31.41
CA LEU A 83 15.74 8.81 31.84
C LEU A 83 14.80 8.42 30.71
N PHE A 84 14.97 9.02 29.53
CA PHE A 84 14.17 8.69 28.36
C PHE A 84 14.32 7.20 28.00
N GLY A 85 15.55 6.68 28.00
CA GLY A 85 15.82 5.30 27.66
C GLY A 85 15.30 4.27 28.68
N LYS A 86 15.02 4.70 29.91
CA LYS A 86 14.35 3.89 30.93
C LYS A 86 12.82 3.98 30.82
N ALA A 87 12.29 5.15 30.48
CA ALA A 87 10.85 5.39 30.41
C ALA A 87 10.19 4.83 29.14
N PHE A 88 10.90 4.85 27.99
CA PHE A 88 10.31 4.52 26.70
C PHE A 88 11.04 3.37 26.00
N HIS A 89 10.27 2.57 25.25
CA HIS A 89 10.85 1.64 24.29
C HIS A 89 11.26 2.39 23.03
N TYR A 90 12.50 2.19 22.58
CA TYR A 90 13.02 2.80 21.36
C TYR A 90 13.94 1.84 20.62
N TYR A 91 13.91 1.91 19.29
CA TYR A 91 14.64 1.01 18.41
C TYR A 91 15.08 1.72 17.12
N LEU A 92 16.09 1.15 16.49
CA LEU A 92 16.36 1.34 15.06
C LEU A 92 15.68 0.23 14.27
N PHE A 93 15.09 0.59 13.13
CA PHE A 93 14.40 -0.32 12.22
C PHE A 93 15.07 -0.37 10.83
N ASP A 94 16.12 0.42 10.63
CA ASP A 94 16.99 0.42 9.45
C ASP A 94 18.46 0.42 9.91
N THR A 95 19.30 -0.33 9.22
CA THR A 95 20.75 -0.41 9.47
C THR A 95 21.51 0.67 8.71
N SER A 96 20.82 1.49 7.91
CA SER A 96 21.43 2.62 7.21
C SER A 96 22.07 3.62 8.17
N GLU A 97 23.13 4.29 7.74
CA GLU A 97 23.81 5.32 8.56
C GLU A 97 22.88 6.48 8.95
N ASP A 98 21.85 6.74 8.14
CA ASP A 98 20.85 7.78 8.35
C ASP A 98 19.57 7.27 9.04
N ALA A 99 19.59 6.04 9.56
CA ALA A 99 18.46 5.43 10.23
C ALA A 99 17.96 6.30 11.39
N ARG A 100 16.67 6.61 11.36
CA ARG A 100 16.04 7.42 12.40
C ARG A 100 15.60 6.53 13.56
N ILE A 101 15.92 6.95 14.77
CA ILE A 101 15.36 6.38 15.98
C ILE A 101 13.82 6.46 15.93
N ALA A 102 13.19 5.37 16.34
CA ALA A 102 11.76 5.31 16.61
C ALA A 102 11.54 5.02 18.08
N PHE A 103 10.55 5.68 18.69
CA PHE A 103 10.15 5.38 20.07
C PHE A 103 8.65 5.08 20.14
N TYR A 104 8.28 4.22 21.09
CA TYR A 104 6.92 3.83 21.37
C TYR A 104 6.21 4.94 22.14
N LYS A 105 5.04 5.36 21.65
CA LYS A 105 4.15 6.30 22.32
C LYS A 105 3.10 5.51 23.12
N PRO A 106 3.19 5.47 24.46
CA PRO A 106 2.32 4.64 25.28
C PRO A 106 0.84 5.03 25.16
N THR A 107 0.56 6.32 25.03
CA THR A 107 -0.81 6.85 24.95
C THR A 107 -1.50 6.55 23.63
N SER A 108 -0.74 6.44 22.52
CA SER A 108 -1.32 6.12 21.20
C SER A 108 -1.16 4.66 20.81
N GLY A 109 -0.28 3.90 21.47
CA GLY A 109 0.00 2.51 21.14
C GLY A 109 0.82 2.31 19.86
N THR A 110 1.54 3.35 19.41
CA THR A 110 2.27 3.34 18.12
C THR A 110 3.68 3.87 18.26
N TYR A 111 4.57 3.41 17.37
CA TYR A 111 5.90 3.96 17.21
C TYR A 111 5.88 5.23 16.34
N THR A 112 6.80 6.15 16.59
CA THR A 112 7.02 7.31 15.71
C THR A 112 8.49 7.58 15.46
N ARG A 113 8.81 7.98 14.23
CA ARG A 113 10.12 8.52 13.79
C ARG A 113 10.09 10.06 13.66
N ASN A 114 9.01 10.69 14.10
CA ASN A 114 8.83 12.13 13.97
C ASN A 114 9.70 12.87 15.00
N LEU A 115 10.70 13.60 14.52
CA LEU A 115 11.59 14.38 15.38
C LEU A 115 10.86 15.43 16.23
N ARG A 116 9.76 16.01 15.74
CA ARG A 116 8.97 16.96 16.52
C ARG A 116 8.33 16.30 17.74
N GLU A 117 7.81 15.08 17.57
CA GLU A 117 7.28 14.29 18.69
C GLU A 117 8.40 13.94 19.67
N LEU A 118 9.57 13.54 19.16
CA LEU A 118 10.71 13.23 20.01
C LEU A 118 11.16 14.45 20.83
N TYR A 119 11.27 15.62 20.21
CA TYR A 119 11.55 16.88 20.91
C TYR A 119 10.47 17.20 21.96
N ARG A 120 9.19 16.98 21.65
CA ARG A 120 8.08 17.18 22.59
C ARG A 120 8.25 16.30 23.83
N TYR A 121 8.52 15.01 23.67
CA TYR A 121 8.69 14.09 24.80
C TYR A 121 9.97 14.38 25.60
N LEU A 122 11.06 14.75 24.93
CA LEU A 122 12.28 15.20 25.62
C LEU A 122 12.03 16.45 26.47
N SER A 123 11.18 17.37 25.99
CA SER A 123 10.82 18.58 26.74
C SER A 123 10.03 18.30 28.02
N PHE A 124 9.43 17.11 28.17
CA PHE A 124 8.76 16.73 29.41
C PHE A 124 9.75 16.51 30.55
N PHE A 125 10.97 16.05 30.25
CA PHE A 125 12.04 15.89 31.23
C PHE A 125 12.79 17.20 31.50
N GLU A 126 13.05 17.99 30.46
CA GLU A 126 13.76 19.27 30.57
C GLU A 126 13.13 20.32 29.64
N PRO A 127 12.19 21.14 30.16
CA PRO A 127 11.46 22.12 29.35
C PRO A 127 12.36 23.19 28.72
N SER A 128 13.56 23.43 29.26
CA SER A 128 14.49 24.43 28.75
C SER A 128 15.48 23.90 27.71
N LEU A 129 15.25 22.70 27.16
CA LEU A 129 16.07 22.13 26.10
C LEU A 129 16.12 23.01 24.86
N THR A 130 17.33 23.32 24.41
CA THR A 130 17.55 23.87 23.08
C THR A 130 17.56 22.75 22.05
N LYS A 131 17.31 23.09 20.77
CA LYS A 131 17.40 22.10 19.68
C LYS A 131 18.76 21.37 19.66
N ALA A 132 19.87 22.10 19.82
CA ALA A 132 21.20 21.50 19.84
C ALA A 132 21.37 20.47 20.97
N LYS A 133 20.84 20.74 22.16
CA LYS A 133 20.87 19.77 23.27
C LYS A 133 19.96 18.58 22.99
N ALA A 134 18.78 18.80 22.44
CA ALA A 134 17.86 17.73 22.05
C ALA A 134 18.47 16.83 20.97
N ASP A 135 19.13 17.40 19.96
CA ASP A 135 19.84 16.64 18.93
C ASP A 135 20.98 15.80 19.53
N ASN A 136 21.71 16.33 20.51
CA ASN A 136 22.72 15.56 21.25
C ASN A 136 22.09 14.41 22.06
N ILE A 137 20.92 14.60 22.67
CA ILE A 137 20.20 13.52 23.36
C ILE A 137 19.82 12.42 22.35
N ILE A 138 19.26 12.81 21.21
CA ILE A 138 18.89 11.88 20.14
C ILE A 138 20.11 11.10 19.65
N PHE A 139 21.25 11.76 19.47
CA PHE A 139 22.51 11.09 19.14
C PHE A 139 22.90 10.02 20.16
N LEU A 140 22.83 10.34 21.47
CA LEU A 140 23.11 9.39 22.54
C LEU A 140 22.12 8.21 22.55
N LEU A 141 20.82 8.48 22.34
CA LEU A 141 19.80 7.44 22.24
C LEU A 141 20.04 6.53 21.04
N THR A 142 20.34 7.10 19.87
CA THR A 142 20.66 6.33 18.66
C THR A 142 21.86 5.42 18.87
N ALA A 143 22.92 5.90 19.53
CA ALA A 143 24.11 5.11 19.84
C ALA A 143 23.82 3.92 20.80
N ARG A 144 22.74 4.00 21.60
CA ARG A 144 22.31 2.96 22.55
C ARG A 144 21.19 2.07 22.01
N ALA A 145 20.55 2.48 20.92
CA ALA A 145 19.36 1.84 20.40
C ALA A 145 19.67 0.44 19.87
N LYS A 146 18.87 -0.54 20.30
CA LYS A 146 18.91 -1.87 19.71
C LYS A 146 18.27 -1.85 18.33
N TYR A 147 18.77 -2.69 17.44
CA TYR A 147 18.12 -2.95 16.16
C TYR A 147 16.95 -3.91 16.37
N ASN A 148 15.78 -3.56 15.85
CA ASN A 148 14.62 -4.43 15.85
C ASN A 148 14.38 -4.98 14.44
N HIS A 149 14.66 -6.27 14.25
CA HIS A 149 14.45 -7.00 13.00
C HIS A 149 12.99 -7.40 12.75
N HIS A 150 12.06 -7.12 13.68
CA HIS A 150 10.64 -7.43 13.49
C HIS A 150 10.05 -6.53 12.40
N HIS A 151 10.14 -7.02 11.17
CA HIS A 151 9.15 -6.78 10.16
C HIS A 151 7.85 -7.42 10.65
N ASP A 152 6.79 -6.62 10.76
CA ASP A 152 5.45 -7.12 11.06
C ASP A 152 5.14 -8.26 10.07
N ASP A 153 4.84 -9.45 10.61
CA ASP A 153 4.54 -10.65 9.84
C ASP A 153 3.09 -10.65 9.31
N GLY A 154 2.40 -9.51 9.44
CA GLY A 154 1.03 -9.32 8.99
C GLY A 154 0.03 -10.08 9.85
N LYS A 155 0.40 -10.47 11.08
CA LYS A 155 -0.51 -11.15 12.03
C LYS A 155 -1.42 -10.18 12.75
N TYR A 156 -1.04 -8.91 12.85
CA TYR A 156 -1.77 -7.91 13.61
C TYR A 156 -2.27 -6.76 12.73
N ILE A 157 -3.46 -6.24 13.05
CA ILE A 157 -3.93 -4.94 12.55
C ILE A 157 -4.11 -4.02 13.75
N ALA A 158 -3.41 -2.89 13.73
CA ALA A 158 -3.59 -1.85 14.74
C ALA A 158 -4.84 -1.04 14.44
N VAL A 159 -5.75 -0.98 15.43
CA VAL A 159 -6.99 -0.20 15.41
C VAL A 159 -6.97 0.78 16.57
N ASN A 160 -7.95 1.66 16.69
CA ASN A 160 -7.82 2.79 17.62
C ASN A 160 -7.67 2.37 19.08
N ASN A 161 -8.32 1.27 19.46
CA ASN A 161 -8.39 0.71 20.82
C ASN A 161 -7.55 -0.56 21.04
N GLY A 162 -6.63 -0.93 20.14
CA GLY A 162 -5.71 -2.05 20.39
C GLY A 162 -5.15 -2.69 19.12
N LEU A 163 -4.61 -3.91 19.30
CA LEU A 163 -4.08 -4.75 18.23
C LEU A 163 -5.05 -5.91 17.98
N ILE A 164 -5.59 -6.02 16.78
CA ILE A 164 -6.39 -7.19 16.39
C ILE A 164 -5.45 -8.29 15.94
N ASN A 165 -5.49 -9.43 16.61
CA ASN A 165 -4.83 -10.64 16.16
C ASN A 165 -5.66 -11.29 15.04
N LEU A 166 -5.15 -11.31 13.81
CA LEU A 166 -5.89 -11.79 12.64
C LEU A 166 -6.17 -13.29 12.67
N LYS A 167 -5.42 -14.07 13.45
CA LYS A 167 -5.65 -15.51 13.61
C LYS A 167 -6.77 -15.80 14.61
N THR A 168 -6.77 -15.12 15.76
CA THR A 168 -7.76 -15.34 16.83
C THR A 168 -8.99 -14.44 16.71
N LYS A 169 -8.90 -13.39 15.88
CA LYS A 169 -9.87 -12.28 15.72
C LYS A 169 -10.18 -11.55 17.04
N LYS A 170 -9.27 -11.65 18.02
CA LYS A 170 -9.37 -10.98 19.33
C LYS A 170 -8.64 -9.65 19.33
N LEU A 171 -9.18 -8.72 20.11
CA LEU A 171 -8.52 -7.47 20.45
C LEU A 171 -7.56 -7.72 21.61
N GLU A 172 -6.29 -7.39 21.40
CA GLU A 172 -5.22 -7.45 22.38
C GLU A 172 -4.76 -6.01 22.69
N ASP A 173 -4.21 -5.80 23.88
CA ASP A 173 -3.68 -4.50 24.28
C ASP A 173 -2.49 -4.10 23.40
N PHE A 174 -2.28 -2.80 23.24
CA PHE A 174 -1.07 -2.32 22.58
C PHE A 174 0.17 -2.74 23.37
N THR A 175 1.20 -3.15 22.63
CA THR A 175 2.48 -3.53 23.22
C THR A 175 3.63 -3.00 22.39
N PRO A 176 4.71 -2.50 23.01
CA PRO A 176 5.94 -2.12 22.32
C PRO A 176 6.62 -3.32 21.63
N LEU A 177 6.26 -4.54 21.99
CA LEU A 177 6.80 -5.78 21.40
C LEU A 177 6.24 -6.05 19.99
N HIS A 178 5.15 -5.40 19.60
CA HIS A 178 4.57 -5.46 18.26
C HIS A 178 4.59 -4.07 17.62
N PRO A 179 5.70 -3.69 16.96
CA PRO A 179 5.87 -2.34 16.46
C PRO A 179 4.89 -2.01 15.34
N VAL A 180 4.04 -1.02 15.58
CA VAL A 180 3.12 -0.47 14.57
C VAL A 180 3.33 1.04 14.47
N PHE A 181 3.47 1.56 13.25
CA PHE A 181 3.70 2.99 13.01
C PHE A 181 2.43 3.76 12.66
N THR A 182 1.40 3.04 12.25
CA THR A 182 0.07 3.55 11.89
C THR A 182 -0.98 2.62 12.48
N LYS A 183 -2.17 3.17 12.76
CA LYS A 183 -3.33 2.42 13.24
C LYS A 183 -4.60 3.00 12.65
N VAL A 184 -5.57 2.15 12.34
CA VAL A 184 -6.90 2.53 11.90
C VAL A 184 -7.59 3.36 12.99
N ALA A 185 -8.19 4.50 12.64
CA ALA A 185 -8.78 5.43 13.61
C ALA A 185 -10.12 4.95 14.23
N THR A 186 -10.68 3.86 13.71
CA THR A 186 -11.91 3.24 14.18
C THR A 186 -11.64 2.23 15.31
N ASN A 187 -12.52 2.20 16.32
CA ASN A 187 -12.47 1.18 17.38
C ASN A 187 -12.96 -0.17 16.86
N TYR A 188 -12.31 -1.26 17.25
CA TYR A 188 -12.84 -2.60 17.01
C TYR A 188 -13.80 -2.99 18.13
N LYS A 189 -15.02 -3.35 17.75
CA LYS A 189 -16.06 -3.85 18.63
C LYS A 189 -16.51 -5.24 18.15
N PRO A 190 -16.19 -6.33 18.88
CA PRO A 190 -16.49 -7.71 18.45
C PRO A 190 -17.98 -7.99 18.23
N ASP A 191 -18.85 -7.29 18.94
CA ASP A 191 -20.31 -7.42 18.91
C ASP A 191 -21.01 -6.29 18.15
N ALA A 192 -20.29 -5.57 17.27
CA ALA A 192 -20.85 -4.48 16.48
C ALA A 192 -22.04 -4.99 15.63
N LYS A 193 -23.19 -4.34 15.76
CA LYS A 193 -24.40 -4.66 15.00
C LYS A 193 -24.55 -3.69 13.84
N CYS A 194 -25.04 -4.17 12.70
CA CYS A 194 -25.31 -3.31 11.55
C CYS A 194 -26.32 -2.22 11.93
N PRO A 195 -25.93 -0.92 11.87
CA PRO A 195 -26.88 0.15 12.12
C PRO A 195 -27.95 0.18 11.03
N ASN A 196 -29.19 0.46 11.42
CA ASN A 196 -30.28 0.78 10.51
C ASN A 196 -30.63 2.26 10.69
N ILE A 197 -30.34 3.07 9.67
CA ILE A 197 -30.56 4.52 9.70
C ILE A 197 -31.66 4.83 8.70
N ASN A 198 -32.90 4.96 9.16
CA ASN A 198 -34.06 5.27 8.33
C ASN A 198 -34.24 4.28 7.14
N GLY A 199 -34.02 2.98 7.39
CA GLY A 199 -34.10 1.92 6.37
C GLY A 199 -32.80 1.67 5.59
N TRP A 200 -31.80 2.56 5.71
CA TRP A 200 -30.46 2.40 5.16
C TRP A 200 -29.59 1.51 6.07
N SER A 201 -28.72 0.74 5.44
CA SER A 201 -27.66 -0.05 6.09
C SER A 201 -26.48 -0.17 5.13
N ILE A 202 -25.27 -0.35 5.65
CA ILE A 202 -24.08 -0.51 4.79
C ILE A 202 -24.19 -1.71 3.85
N ASP A 203 -24.85 -2.79 4.28
CA ASP A 203 -25.00 -4.01 3.48
C ASP A 203 -25.87 -3.76 2.25
N LYS A 204 -27.04 -3.15 2.43
CA LYS A 204 -27.87 -2.67 1.31
C LYS A 204 -27.14 -1.68 0.40
N MET A 205 -26.30 -0.81 0.97
CA MET A 205 -25.50 0.11 0.16
C MET A 205 -24.53 -0.66 -0.74
N PHE A 206 -23.84 -1.68 -0.23
CA PHE A 206 -22.93 -2.49 -1.03
C PHE A 206 -23.67 -3.29 -2.09
N ASP A 207 -24.82 -3.87 -1.77
CA ASP A 207 -25.68 -4.53 -2.76
C ASP A 207 -26.08 -3.58 -3.90
N GLN A 208 -26.42 -2.32 -3.57
CA GLN A 208 -26.73 -1.28 -4.56
C GLN A 208 -25.53 -0.90 -5.42
N LEU A 209 -24.35 -0.68 -4.80
CA LEU A 209 -23.12 -0.36 -5.52
C LEU A 209 -22.70 -1.47 -6.46
N ALA A 210 -22.91 -2.73 -6.06
CA ALA A 210 -22.60 -3.92 -6.84
C ALA A 210 -23.69 -4.30 -7.86
N CYS A 211 -24.77 -3.52 -7.99
CA CYS A 211 -25.94 -3.86 -8.81
C CYS A 211 -26.49 -5.28 -8.53
N GLY A 212 -26.40 -5.74 -7.27
CA GLY A 212 -26.81 -7.08 -6.84
C GLY A 212 -25.79 -8.21 -7.07
N ASP A 213 -24.59 -7.92 -7.61
CA ASP A 213 -23.53 -8.92 -7.78
C ASP A 213 -22.83 -9.23 -6.46
N LYS A 214 -23.03 -10.46 -5.96
CA LYS A 214 -22.49 -10.91 -4.68
C LYS A 214 -20.96 -11.04 -4.69
N ASP A 215 -20.35 -11.33 -5.83
CA ASP A 215 -18.89 -11.44 -5.94
C ASP A 215 -18.25 -10.04 -5.88
N GLU A 216 -18.91 -9.01 -6.42
CA GLU A 216 -18.49 -7.61 -6.25
C GLU A 216 -18.64 -7.14 -4.80
N VAL A 217 -19.73 -7.47 -4.12
CA VAL A 217 -19.87 -7.18 -2.68
C VAL A 217 -18.73 -7.83 -1.90
N LYS A 218 -18.38 -9.08 -2.22
CA LYS A 218 -17.23 -9.77 -1.60
C LYS A 218 -15.91 -9.04 -1.90
N LEU A 219 -15.72 -8.58 -3.14
CA LEU A 219 -14.55 -7.78 -3.51
C LEU A 219 -14.48 -6.47 -2.71
N PHE A 220 -15.59 -5.75 -2.52
CA PHE A 220 -15.60 -4.54 -1.68
C PHE A 220 -15.12 -4.81 -0.25
N TRP A 221 -15.58 -5.90 0.37
CA TRP A 221 -15.10 -6.29 1.70
C TRP A 221 -13.62 -6.67 1.70
N GLN A 222 -13.12 -7.33 0.66
CA GLN A 222 -11.69 -7.63 0.53
C GLN A 222 -10.84 -6.36 0.35
N ILE A 223 -11.31 -5.38 -0.43
CA ILE A 223 -10.64 -4.07 -0.59
C ILE A 223 -10.56 -3.35 0.76
N ILE A 224 -11.66 -3.33 1.52
CA ILE A 224 -11.66 -2.73 2.86
C ILE A 224 -10.70 -3.47 3.79
N ASN A 225 -10.68 -4.80 3.76
CA ASN A 225 -9.73 -5.60 4.56
C ASN A 225 -8.26 -5.28 4.24
N ASP A 226 -7.92 -5.12 2.96
CA ASP A 226 -6.57 -4.71 2.52
C ASP A 226 -6.24 -3.30 3.01
N ALA A 227 -7.19 -2.36 2.89
CA ALA A 227 -7.03 -0.98 3.33
C ALA A 227 -6.79 -0.81 4.84
N LEU A 228 -7.22 -1.77 5.66
CA LEU A 228 -6.97 -1.80 7.10
C LEU A 228 -5.55 -2.23 7.45
N ASN A 229 -4.83 -2.88 6.54
CA ASN A 229 -3.51 -3.45 6.79
C ASN A 229 -2.40 -2.59 6.19
N GLY A 230 -1.68 -1.85 7.04
CA GLY A 230 -0.53 -1.03 6.63
C GLY A 230 0.80 -1.78 6.52
N ASN A 231 0.82 -3.10 6.73
CA ASN A 231 2.05 -3.88 6.92
C ASN A 231 2.20 -5.01 5.89
N ARG A 232 1.20 -5.25 5.05
CA ARG A 232 1.24 -6.26 3.98
C ARG A 232 0.55 -5.70 2.73
N THR A 233 1.13 -5.99 1.58
CA THR A 233 0.44 -5.86 0.29
C THR A 233 0.12 -7.24 -0.29
N ARG A 234 -0.99 -7.32 -1.03
CA ARG A 234 -1.39 -8.49 -1.82
C ARG A 234 -1.10 -8.32 -3.31
N GLY A 235 -0.32 -7.30 -3.69
CA GLY A 235 0.17 -7.14 -5.07
C GLY A 235 -0.88 -6.62 -6.06
N LYS A 236 -1.97 -6.01 -5.56
CA LYS A 236 -3.06 -5.50 -6.39
C LYS A 236 -3.36 -4.03 -6.11
N ALA A 237 -3.77 -3.33 -7.16
CA ALA A 237 -4.34 -1.99 -7.12
C ALA A 237 -5.75 -2.00 -7.68
N PHE A 238 -6.63 -1.18 -7.11
CA PHE A 238 -8.04 -1.13 -7.45
C PHE A 238 -8.34 0.13 -8.23
N PHE A 239 -8.95 -0.03 -9.40
CA PHE A 239 -9.49 1.09 -10.17
C PHE A 239 -11.01 1.02 -10.10
N LEU A 240 -11.62 1.97 -9.40
CA LEU A 240 -13.07 2.16 -9.36
C LEU A 240 -13.46 2.87 -10.67
N VAL A 241 -13.99 2.12 -11.63
CA VAL A 241 -14.34 2.61 -12.96
C VAL A 241 -15.83 2.84 -12.99
N GLY A 242 -16.26 4.09 -13.17
CA GLY A 242 -17.67 4.38 -13.41
C GLY A 242 -17.92 4.89 -14.82
N ASN A 243 -19.17 5.19 -15.12
CA ASN A 243 -19.58 5.75 -16.40
C ASN A 243 -19.45 7.29 -16.44
N VAL A 244 -19.62 7.85 -17.63
CA VAL A 244 -19.50 9.30 -17.91
C VAL A 244 -20.60 10.12 -17.23
N HIS A 245 -21.74 9.51 -16.90
CA HIS A 245 -22.88 10.19 -16.29
C HIS A 245 -22.62 10.61 -14.84
N GLY A 246 -21.65 10.00 -14.18
CA GLY A 246 -21.33 10.27 -12.79
C GLY A 246 -22.47 9.86 -11.84
N ASN A 247 -22.23 10.07 -10.55
CA ASN A 247 -23.11 9.64 -9.46
C ASN A 247 -23.32 8.11 -9.35
N ASN A 248 -22.20 7.38 -9.31
CA ASN A 248 -22.21 5.91 -9.25
C ASN A 248 -21.78 5.36 -7.88
N GLY A 249 -21.53 6.24 -6.91
CA GLY A 249 -21.13 5.86 -5.56
C GLY A 249 -19.63 5.61 -5.32
N LYS A 250 -18.75 5.84 -6.33
CA LYS A 250 -17.28 5.75 -6.18
C LYS A 250 -16.76 6.59 -5.01
N GLY A 251 -17.11 7.87 -5.00
CA GLY A 251 -16.71 8.80 -3.93
C GLY A 251 -17.37 8.50 -2.58
N THR A 252 -18.48 7.76 -2.56
CA THR A 252 -19.11 7.27 -1.32
C THR A 252 -18.32 6.09 -0.75
N PHE A 253 -17.87 5.17 -1.61
CA PHE A 253 -17.02 4.05 -1.22
C PHE A 253 -15.63 4.51 -0.74
N GLN A 254 -15.00 5.46 -1.45
CA GLN A 254 -13.75 6.08 -1.00
C GLN A 254 -13.92 6.78 0.34
N ALA A 255 -14.97 7.59 0.51
CA ALA A 255 -15.24 8.26 1.79
C ALA A 255 -15.49 7.28 2.95
N LEU A 256 -16.09 6.11 2.70
CA LEU A 256 -16.18 5.08 3.73
C LEU A 256 -14.79 4.63 4.19
N ILE A 257 -13.89 4.34 3.26
CA ILE A 257 -12.52 3.89 3.57
C ILE A 257 -11.75 5.01 4.28
N GLU A 258 -11.83 6.25 3.79
CA GLU A 258 -11.20 7.43 4.42
C GLU A 258 -11.65 7.61 5.88
N ASN A 259 -12.95 7.57 6.14
CA ASN A 259 -13.50 7.70 7.49
C ASN A 259 -13.11 6.50 8.38
N LEU A 260 -13.06 5.30 7.81
CA LEU A 260 -12.69 4.08 8.52
C LEU A 260 -11.23 4.10 8.98
N VAL A 261 -10.29 4.38 8.06
CA VAL A 261 -8.86 4.43 8.38
C VAL A 261 -8.48 5.70 9.12
N GLY A 262 -9.16 6.82 8.86
CA GLY A 262 -8.91 8.14 9.45
C GLY A 262 -7.97 9.02 8.62
N ASN A 263 -8.12 10.33 8.76
CA ASN A 263 -7.44 11.37 7.95
C ASN A 263 -5.92 11.27 7.94
N ASP A 264 -5.31 10.83 9.04
CA ASP A 264 -3.86 10.68 9.14
C ASP A 264 -3.33 9.41 8.46
N ASN A 265 -4.19 8.48 8.06
CA ASN A 265 -3.80 7.15 7.60
C ASN A 265 -4.00 6.90 6.11
N TYR A 266 -4.54 7.87 5.36
CA TYR A 266 -4.53 7.84 3.90
C TYR A 266 -3.71 9.00 3.31
N GLY A 267 -3.20 8.80 2.11
CA GLY A 267 -2.55 9.81 1.29
C GLY A 267 -3.28 9.97 -0.04
N ASN A 268 -3.27 11.19 -0.58
CA ASN A 268 -3.86 11.47 -1.88
C ASN A 268 -2.77 11.51 -2.94
N LEU A 269 -2.83 10.58 -3.89
CA LEU A 269 -1.89 10.53 -5.00
C LEU A 269 -2.55 9.85 -6.20
N LYS A 270 -2.64 10.59 -7.31
CA LYS A 270 -3.12 10.06 -8.59
C LYS A 270 -2.01 9.28 -9.29
N ILE A 271 -2.38 8.33 -10.12
CA ILE A 271 -1.42 7.45 -10.79
C ILE A 271 -0.33 8.19 -11.60
N ASP A 272 -0.64 9.33 -12.23
CA ASP A 272 0.34 10.15 -12.98
C ASP A 272 1.34 10.87 -12.06
N GLU A 273 1.06 10.90 -10.76
CA GLU A 273 1.87 11.59 -9.76
C GLU A 273 2.91 10.70 -9.10
N PHE A 274 2.81 9.36 -9.23
CA PHE A 274 3.74 8.40 -8.63
C PHE A 274 5.20 8.57 -9.09
N GLU A 275 5.40 9.14 -10.28
CA GLU A 275 6.72 9.38 -10.85
C GLU A 275 7.20 10.83 -10.64
N LYS A 276 6.37 11.69 -10.05
CA LYS A 276 6.72 13.10 -9.77
C LYS A 276 7.68 13.17 -8.58
N ARG A 277 8.67 14.05 -8.65
CA ARG A 277 9.63 14.28 -7.56
C ARG A 277 8.89 14.76 -6.30
N PHE A 278 9.29 14.23 -5.14
CA PHE A 278 8.71 14.50 -3.82
C PHE A 278 7.29 13.96 -3.55
N SER A 279 6.58 13.46 -4.55
CA SER A 279 5.16 13.10 -4.40
C SER A 279 4.96 11.91 -3.47
N LEU A 280 5.82 10.89 -3.56
CA LEU A 280 5.73 9.67 -2.75
C LEU A 280 5.82 9.92 -1.24
N SER A 281 6.34 11.08 -0.82
CA SER A 281 6.41 11.44 0.60
C SER A 281 5.04 11.55 1.27
N VAL A 282 3.96 11.77 0.50
CA VAL A 282 2.59 11.83 1.06
C VAL A 282 2.07 10.46 1.48
N LEU A 283 2.71 9.38 1.03
CA LEU A 283 2.34 7.99 1.33
C LEU A 283 3.13 7.40 2.50
N ASP A 284 4.15 8.10 2.99
CA ASP A 284 4.94 7.63 4.12
C ASP A 284 4.08 7.56 5.39
N GLY A 285 4.06 6.38 6.03
CA GLY A 285 3.20 6.10 7.19
C GLY A 285 1.70 5.98 6.89
N LYS A 286 1.30 5.85 5.62
CA LYS A 286 -0.11 5.69 5.22
C LYS A 286 -0.45 4.21 4.96
N THR A 287 -1.68 3.85 5.28
CA THR A 287 -2.29 2.52 5.02
C THR A 287 -2.98 2.46 3.66
N VAL A 288 -3.43 3.60 3.14
CA VAL A 288 -4.18 3.69 1.87
C VAL A 288 -3.66 4.86 1.03
N CYS A 289 -3.59 4.66 -0.27
CA CYS A 289 -3.40 5.71 -1.26
C CYS A 289 -4.67 5.85 -2.09
N ILE A 290 -5.25 7.05 -2.11
CA ILE A 290 -6.46 7.36 -2.88
C ILE A 290 -6.09 8.34 -3.99
N GLY A 291 -6.35 7.96 -5.23
CA GLY A 291 -6.29 8.86 -6.38
C GLY A 291 -7.70 9.14 -6.87
N ASP A 292 -8.29 10.25 -6.44
CA ASP A 292 -9.65 10.61 -6.85
C ASP A 292 -9.67 11.30 -8.22
N ASP A 293 -10.63 10.93 -9.05
CA ASP A 293 -10.88 11.49 -10.39
C ASP A 293 -9.61 11.53 -11.25
N VAL A 294 -9.02 10.36 -11.48
CA VAL A 294 -7.92 10.17 -12.40
C VAL A 294 -8.41 10.44 -13.82
N GLN A 295 -7.78 11.41 -14.48
CA GLN A 295 -8.11 11.79 -15.85
C GLN A 295 -7.66 10.72 -16.82
N SER A 296 -8.42 10.57 -17.92
CA SER A 296 -7.98 9.77 -19.07
C SER A 296 -6.69 10.35 -19.63
N GLY A 297 -5.65 9.54 -19.73
CA GLY A 297 -4.34 9.97 -20.21
C GLY A 297 -3.43 8.79 -20.51
N TYR A 298 -2.19 9.10 -20.91
CA TYR A 298 -1.16 8.09 -21.19
C TYR A 298 -0.10 8.08 -20.09
N ILE A 299 0.03 6.97 -19.39
CA ILE A 299 1.00 6.74 -18.33
C ILE A 299 2.25 6.11 -18.95
N ASN A 300 3.25 6.98 -19.20
CA ASN A 300 4.49 6.59 -19.85
C ASN A 300 5.40 5.76 -18.93
N ASN A 301 5.38 6.06 -17.62
CA ASN A 301 6.12 5.33 -16.60
C ASN A 301 5.20 5.02 -15.41
N SER A 302 5.29 3.80 -14.89
CA SER A 302 4.52 3.30 -13.74
C SER A 302 5.42 2.44 -12.85
N SER A 303 6.73 2.71 -12.82
CA SER A 303 7.70 1.94 -12.07
C SER A 303 7.46 2.06 -10.56
N ASN A 304 7.38 3.28 -10.04
CA ASN A 304 7.14 3.52 -8.61
C ASN A 304 5.76 3.02 -8.20
N PHE A 305 4.75 3.25 -9.04
CA PHE A 305 3.40 2.69 -8.85
C PHE A 305 3.46 1.17 -8.70
N ASN A 306 4.09 0.48 -9.64
CA ASN A 306 4.20 -0.98 -9.60
C ASN A 306 4.97 -1.47 -8.37
N SER A 307 6.07 -0.81 -8.02
CA SER A 307 6.87 -1.12 -6.83
C SER A 307 6.05 -1.02 -5.56
N ILE A 308 5.30 0.07 -5.36
CA ILE A 308 4.46 0.25 -4.18
C ILE A 308 3.35 -0.79 -4.15
N VAL A 309 2.69 -1.07 -5.28
CA VAL A 309 1.67 -2.11 -5.36
C VAL A 309 2.22 -3.47 -4.98
N THR A 310 3.47 -3.82 -5.33
CA THR A 310 4.09 -5.09 -4.94
C THR A 310 4.89 -5.05 -3.63
N GLY A 311 4.99 -3.91 -2.97
CA GLY A 311 5.76 -3.77 -1.73
C GLY A 311 7.27 -3.86 -1.98
N ASP A 312 7.71 -3.52 -3.18
CA ASP A 312 9.13 -3.36 -3.49
C ASP A 312 9.63 -2.00 -2.95
N PRO A 313 10.90 -1.91 -2.52
CA PRO A 313 11.44 -0.66 -2.00
C PRO A 313 11.44 0.47 -3.03
N VAL A 314 11.15 1.68 -2.56
CA VAL A 314 11.20 2.94 -3.32
C VAL A 314 12.07 3.97 -2.62
N ASN A 315 12.56 4.95 -3.37
CA ASN A 315 13.30 6.08 -2.82
C ASN A 315 12.32 7.25 -2.61
N ILE A 316 12.24 7.75 -1.37
CA ILE A 316 11.48 8.95 -1.05
C ILE A 316 12.44 10.13 -0.96
N GLU A 317 12.10 11.17 -1.70
CA GLU A 317 12.78 12.46 -1.63
C GLU A 317 11.90 13.48 -0.90
N LEU A 318 12.51 14.23 0.01
CA LEU A 318 11.87 15.32 0.74
C LEU A 318 12.62 16.62 0.44
N LYS A 319 11.89 17.73 0.31
CA LYS A 319 12.49 19.04 0.00
C LYS A 319 13.52 19.41 1.08
N LYS A 320 14.77 19.66 0.65
CA LYS A 320 15.91 20.01 1.53
C LYS A 320 16.27 18.92 2.57
N LYS A 321 15.96 17.65 2.29
CA LYS A 321 16.37 16.51 3.13
C LYS A 321 17.02 15.43 2.26
N PRO A 322 17.89 14.58 2.84
CA PRO A 322 18.44 13.42 2.14
C PRO A 322 17.34 12.50 1.60
N ILE A 323 17.62 11.86 0.46
CA ILE A 323 16.82 10.76 -0.07
C ILE A 323 17.02 9.56 0.85
N TYR A 324 15.95 8.85 1.16
CA TYR A 324 16.01 7.59 1.89
C TYR A 324 15.20 6.52 1.18
N LYS A 325 15.61 5.27 1.35
CA LYS A 325 14.92 4.10 0.82
C LYS A 325 13.88 3.63 1.85
N THR A 326 12.69 3.26 1.39
CA THR A 326 11.66 2.67 2.25
C THR A 326 10.75 1.74 1.46
N THR A 327 9.97 0.92 2.16
CA THR A 327 8.90 0.11 1.57
C THR A 327 7.56 0.71 1.97
N LEU A 328 6.68 0.92 1.00
CA LEU A 328 5.32 1.40 1.22
C LEU A 328 4.36 0.24 1.00
N HIS A 329 3.50 -0.03 1.97
CA HIS A 329 2.53 -1.14 1.95
C HIS A 329 1.09 -0.66 1.80
N CYS A 330 0.88 0.57 1.33
CA CYS A 330 -0.46 1.13 1.24
C CYS A 330 -1.31 0.43 0.18
N THR A 331 -2.59 0.20 0.49
CA THR A 331 -3.58 -0.24 -0.50
C THR A 331 -3.82 0.89 -1.49
N ILE A 332 -3.69 0.61 -2.79
CA ILE A 332 -3.84 1.61 -3.84
C ILE A 332 -5.26 1.56 -4.42
N ILE A 333 -6.01 2.65 -4.26
CA ILE A 333 -7.36 2.82 -4.80
C ILE A 333 -7.37 4.06 -5.70
N GLN A 334 -7.78 3.91 -6.94
CA GLN A 334 -7.88 4.98 -7.92
C GLN A 334 -9.32 5.03 -8.43
N SER A 335 -9.92 6.21 -8.61
CA SER A 335 -11.22 6.35 -9.25
C SER A 335 -11.06 7.03 -10.60
N CYS A 336 -11.80 6.57 -11.60
CA CYS A 336 -11.84 7.20 -12.92
C CYS A 336 -13.18 6.92 -13.61
N ASN A 337 -13.53 7.76 -14.58
CA ASN A 337 -14.63 7.47 -15.52
C ASN A 337 -14.11 6.74 -16.77
N THR A 338 -12.86 7.00 -17.13
CA THR A 338 -12.19 6.30 -18.22
C THR A 338 -10.78 5.97 -17.76
N MET A 339 -10.40 4.70 -17.93
CA MET A 339 -9.10 4.22 -17.50
C MET A 339 -7.96 4.91 -18.26
N PRO A 340 -6.88 5.33 -17.59
CA PRO A 340 -5.69 5.79 -18.27
C PRO A 340 -4.97 4.61 -18.95
N THR A 341 -4.35 4.89 -20.09
CA THR A 341 -3.61 3.93 -20.90
C THR A 341 -2.15 3.79 -20.40
N PHE A 342 -1.53 2.62 -20.55
CA PHE A 342 -0.19 2.35 -20.00
C PHE A 342 0.83 1.97 -21.07
N ALA A 343 2.04 2.55 -20.99
CA ALA A 343 3.15 2.19 -21.87
C ALA A 343 3.60 0.73 -21.70
N LYS A 344 3.72 0.26 -20.45
CA LYS A 344 4.11 -1.11 -20.10
C LYS A 344 2.87 -1.93 -19.75
N LYS A 345 2.35 -2.64 -20.75
CA LYS A 345 1.06 -3.34 -20.68
C LYS A 345 1.08 -4.51 -19.68
N GLY A 346 1.82 -5.59 -19.93
CA GLY A 346 1.69 -6.83 -19.13
C GLY A 346 2.11 -6.73 -17.65
N GLY A 347 3.10 -5.91 -17.31
CA GLY A 347 3.60 -5.78 -15.94
C GLY A 347 2.61 -5.08 -15.01
N THR A 348 2.07 -3.94 -15.45
CA THR A 348 1.11 -3.17 -14.67
C THR A 348 -0.26 -3.84 -14.67
N MET A 349 -0.73 -4.32 -15.83
CA MET A 349 -2.08 -4.89 -15.95
C MET A 349 -2.37 -6.07 -15.03
N ARG A 350 -1.41 -6.99 -14.81
CA ARG A 350 -1.62 -8.11 -13.87
C ARG A 350 -1.86 -7.67 -12.42
N ARG A 351 -1.41 -6.46 -12.05
CA ARG A 351 -1.59 -5.85 -10.73
C ARG A 351 -2.91 -5.11 -10.60
N LEU A 352 -3.62 -4.84 -11.69
CA LEU A 352 -4.89 -4.10 -11.64
C LEU A 352 -6.08 -5.04 -11.45
N ILE A 353 -7.02 -4.61 -10.60
CA ILE A 353 -8.40 -5.09 -10.57
C ILE A 353 -9.29 -3.90 -10.91
N LEU A 354 -10.02 -4.01 -12.03
CA LEU A 354 -10.97 -2.98 -12.43
C LEU A 354 -12.31 -3.30 -11.77
N VAL A 355 -12.79 -2.38 -10.95
CA VAL A 355 -14.01 -2.53 -10.16
C VAL A 355 -15.09 -1.70 -10.83
N PRO A 356 -16.09 -2.32 -11.48
CA PRO A 356 -17.15 -1.58 -12.16
C PRO A 356 -18.07 -0.92 -11.13
N PHE A 357 -18.31 0.37 -11.30
CA PHE A 357 -19.29 1.16 -10.57
C PHE A 357 -20.35 1.60 -11.58
N ASP A 358 -21.26 0.70 -11.91
CA ASP A 358 -22.33 0.94 -12.92
C ASP A 358 -23.64 1.41 -12.31
N ALA A 359 -23.75 1.39 -10.97
CA ALA A 359 -24.90 1.92 -10.26
C ALA A 359 -25.16 3.38 -10.68
N GLN A 360 -26.43 3.76 -10.75
CA GLN A 360 -26.84 5.14 -11.06
C GLN A 360 -27.75 5.65 -9.95
N PHE A 361 -27.28 6.66 -9.24
CA PHE A 361 -28.08 7.36 -8.25
C PHE A 361 -28.63 8.65 -8.87
N THR A 362 -29.94 8.69 -9.10
CA THR A 362 -30.68 9.89 -9.56
C THR A 362 -31.15 10.73 -8.38
N ASP A 363 -31.60 11.97 -8.59
CA ASP A 363 -32.14 12.85 -7.53
C ASP A 363 -33.21 12.20 -6.63
N LYS A 364 -33.94 11.20 -7.15
CA LYS A 364 -34.98 10.46 -6.39
C LYS A 364 -34.42 9.35 -5.50
N THR A 365 -33.24 8.84 -5.84
CA THR A 365 -32.58 7.71 -5.17
C THR A 365 -31.32 8.12 -4.42
N GLU A 366 -30.79 9.32 -4.71
CA GLU A 366 -29.62 9.88 -4.07
C GLU A 366 -29.97 10.27 -2.62
N ASN A 367 -29.16 9.79 -1.69
CA ASN A 367 -29.22 10.19 -0.30
C ASN A 367 -27.87 10.78 0.13
N LYS A 368 -27.75 12.11 0.04
CA LYS A 368 -26.53 12.85 0.41
C LYS A 368 -26.12 12.65 1.87
N ALA A 369 -27.07 12.37 2.75
CA ALA A 369 -26.80 12.10 4.17
C ALA A 369 -25.91 10.87 4.38
N ILE A 370 -25.85 9.93 3.42
CA ILE A 370 -24.94 8.78 3.49
C ILE A 370 -23.50 9.27 3.64
N LYS A 371 -23.02 10.07 2.69
CA LYS A 371 -21.63 10.58 2.68
C LYS A 371 -21.41 11.67 3.73
N GLU A 372 -22.40 12.54 3.92
CA GLU A 372 -22.27 13.71 4.80
C GLU A 372 -22.33 13.36 6.29
N GLN A 373 -23.10 12.31 6.65
CA GLN A 373 -23.43 11.98 8.04
C GLN A 373 -23.21 10.51 8.37
N TYR A 374 -23.80 9.57 7.61
CA TYR A 374 -23.91 8.17 8.05
C TYR A 374 -22.55 7.48 8.08
N LEU A 375 -21.72 7.69 7.06
CA LEU A 375 -20.38 7.12 6.96
C LEU A 375 -19.36 7.72 7.95
N LYS A 376 -19.76 8.72 8.73
CA LYS A 376 -18.94 9.32 9.81
C LYS A 376 -19.34 8.83 11.20
N ARG A 377 -20.43 8.07 11.32
CA ARG A 377 -20.90 7.59 12.62
C ARG A 377 -20.02 6.44 13.11
N ALA A 378 -19.65 6.50 14.39
CA ALA A 378 -18.84 5.47 15.03
C ALA A 378 -19.47 4.08 14.91
N ASP A 379 -20.77 3.93 15.14
CA ASP A 379 -21.47 2.63 15.07
C ASP A 379 -21.41 1.99 13.67
N VAL A 380 -21.47 2.80 12.61
CA VAL A 380 -21.33 2.33 11.22
C VAL A 380 -19.89 1.88 10.96
N LEU A 381 -18.90 2.69 11.34
CA LEU A 381 -17.49 2.37 11.11
C LEU A 381 -17.04 1.15 11.93
N GLU A 382 -17.47 1.05 13.20
CA GLU A 382 -17.23 -0.10 14.07
C GLU A 382 -17.80 -1.39 13.48
N TYR A 383 -19.01 -1.34 12.90
CA TYR A 383 -19.61 -2.48 12.18
C TYR A 383 -18.81 -2.85 10.93
N VAL A 384 -18.42 -1.86 10.12
CA VAL A 384 -17.63 -2.09 8.89
C VAL A 384 -16.29 -2.72 9.24
N LEU A 385 -15.58 -2.19 10.24
CA LEU A 385 -14.33 -2.74 10.73
C LEU A 385 -14.52 -4.19 11.21
N ASN A 386 -15.51 -4.43 12.06
CA ASN A 386 -15.82 -5.77 12.55
C ASN A 386 -16.06 -6.76 11.40
N LYS A 387 -16.95 -6.40 10.47
CA LYS A 387 -17.33 -7.26 9.35
C LYS A 387 -16.18 -7.51 8.39
N ALA A 388 -15.34 -6.52 8.12
CA ALA A 388 -14.17 -6.65 7.24
C ALA A 388 -13.09 -7.56 7.84
N ILE A 389 -12.83 -7.45 9.15
CA ILE A 389 -11.85 -8.28 9.88
C ILE A 389 -12.29 -9.75 9.95
N ASN A 390 -13.60 -9.98 10.10
CA ASN A 390 -14.19 -11.30 10.24
C ASN A 390 -14.62 -11.93 8.90
N GLN A 391 -14.25 -11.32 7.76
CA GLN A 391 -14.33 -12.02 6.48
C GLN A 391 -13.41 -13.24 6.48
N PRO A 392 -13.72 -14.29 5.68
CA PRO A 392 -12.80 -15.38 5.44
C PRO A 392 -11.43 -14.87 4.96
N ASP A 393 -10.36 -15.44 5.51
CA ASP A 393 -9.01 -15.08 5.11
C ASP A 393 -8.79 -15.37 3.62
N PHE A 394 -7.98 -14.53 2.97
CA PHE A 394 -7.68 -14.64 1.55
C PHE A 394 -6.28 -14.12 1.22
N ASP A 395 -5.59 -14.87 0.35
CA ASP A 395 -4.29 -14.47 -0.21
C ASP A 395 -4.42 -13.81 -1.58
N LYS A 396 -5.47 -14.16 -2.34
CA LYS A 396 -5.78 -13.59 -3.64
C LYS A 396 -7.17 -13.00 -3.60
N PHE A 397 -7.31 -11.80 -4.19
CA PHE A 397 -8.61 -11.19 -4.37
C PHE A 397 -9.48 -12.06 -5.28
N ILE A 398 -10.77 -12.05 -4.99
CA ILE A 398 -11.75 -12.46 -5.99
C ILE A 398 -11.68 -11.47 -7.16
N GLU A 399 -11.78 -12.00 -8.38
CA GLU A 399 -11.96 -11.17 -9.58
C GLU A 399 -13.35 -11.51 -10.15
N PRO A 400 -14.39 -10.72 -9.80
CA PRO A 400 -15.76 -10.92 -10.28
C PRO A 400 -15.83 -10.96 -11.81
N LYS A 401 -16.86 -11.60 -12.35
CA LYS A 401 -17.03 -11.72 -13.82
C LYS A 401 -17.04 -10.37 -14.52
N ARG A 402 -17.75 -9.39 -13.96
CA ARG A 402 -17.82 -8.02 -14.50
C ARG A 402 -16.48 -7.30 -14.44
N SER A 403 -15.72 -7.45 -13.35
CA SER A 403 -14.33 -6.96 -13.26
C SER A 403 -13.40 -7.55 -14.32
N LYS A 404 -13.51 -8.86 -14.58
CA LYS A 404 -12.73 -9.54 -15.62
C LYS A 404 -13.11 -9.05 -17.01
N ALA A 405 -14.42 -8.99 -17.31
CA ALA A 405 -14.91 -8.48 -18.59
C ALA A 405 -14.42 -7.05 -18.86
N LEU A 406 -14.55 -6.16 -17.88
CA LEU A 406 -14.07 -4.77 -17.97
C LEU A 406 -12.55 -4.70 -18.20
N LYS A 407 -11.79 -5.58 -17.55
CA LYS A 407 -10.35 -5.66 -17.75
C LYS A 407 -9.98 -6.19 -19.13
N ASP A 408 -10.67 -7.22 -19.61
CA ASP A 408 -10.45 -7.84 -20.92
C ASP A 408 -10.79 -6.90 -22.08
N GLU A 409 -11.83 -6.08 -21.91
CA GLU A 409 -12.21 -4.97 -22.81
C GLU A 409 -11.11 -3.91 -22.83
N PHE A 410 -10.73 -3.41 -21.65
CA PHE A 410 -9.66 -2.41 -21.53
C PHE A 410 -8.32 -2.91 -22.09
N GLU A 411 -7.96 -4.18 -21.89
CA GLU A 411 -6.75 -4.77 -22.46
C GLU A 411 -6.81 -4.87 -23.98
N ALA A 412 -7.98 -5.18 -24.56
CA ALA A 412 -8.18 -5.16 -26.01
C ALA A 412 -8.01 -3.74 -26.57
N ASP A 413 -8.64 -2.75 -25.95
CA ASP A 413 -8.54 -1.34 -26.32
C ASP A 413 -7.12 -0.80 -26.18
N ASN A 414 -6.37 -1.26 -25.18
CA ASN A 414 -5.01 -0.74 -24.96
C ASN A 414 -3.95 -1.48 -25.76
N ASN A 415 -4.24 -2.69 -26.22
CA ASN A 415 -3.25 -3.55 -26.84
C ASN A 415 -3.69 -3.93 -28.24
N SER A 416 -3.22 -3.16 -29.22
CA SER A 416 -3.50 -3.40 -30.63
C SER A 416 -3.21 -4.83 -31.11
N ALA A 417 -2.27 -5.56 -30.51
CA ALA A 417 -2.02 -6.96 -30.86
C ALA A 417 -3.06 -7.93 -30.25
N VAL A 418 -3.60 -7.61 -29.06
CA VAL A 418 -4.70 -8.36 -28.43
C VAL A 418 -6.02 -8.05 -29.12
N GLY A 419 -6.31 -6.78 -29.40
CA GLY A 419 -7.46 -6.39 -30.21
C GLY A 419 -7.41 -7.06 -31.59
N PHE A 420 -6.26 -7.03 -32.27
CA PHE A 420 -6.08 -7.75 -33.54
C PHE A 420 -6.32 -9.27 -33.41
N LEU A 421 -5.85 -9.89 -32.32
CA LEU A 421 -6.12 -11.30 -32.06
C LEU A 421 -7.62 -11.58 -31.90
N LYS A 422 -8.32 -10.81 -31.07
CA LYS A 422 -9.76 -11.01 -30.81
C LYS A 422 -10.64 -10.69 -32.01
N ASP A 423 -10.36 -9.60 -32.71
CA ASP A 423 -11.25 -9.06 -33.75
C ASP A 423 -11.02 -9.68 -35.13
N ILE A 424 -9.79 -10.15 -35.42
CA ILE A 424 -9.39 -10.60 -36.76
C ILE A 424 -8.86 -12.04 -36.77
N PHE A 425 -8.19 -12.49 -35.70
CA PHE A 425 -7.45 -13.75 -35.70
C PHE A 425 -7.98 -14.69 -34.60
N GLU A 426 -9.19 -15.22 -34.78
CA GLU A 426 -9.69 -16.26 -33.87
C GLU A 426 -8.79 -17.52 -33.97
N PRO A 427 -8.26 -18.04 -32.85
CA PRO A 427 -7.45 -19.25 -32.86
C PRO A 427 -8.19 -20.42 -33.51
N GLY A 428 -7.53 -21.10 -34.46
CA GLY A 428 -8.09 -22.20 -35.24
C GLY A 428 -8.63 -21.82 -36.62
N HIS A 429 -8.77 -20.53 -36.93
CA HIS A 429 -9.24 -20.08 -38.25
C HIS A 429 -8.24 -20.43 -39.37
N PHE A 430 -6.95 -20.50 -39.06
CA PHE A 430 -5.90 -20.87 -40.00
C PHE A 430 -4.88 -21.83 -39.36
N GLU A 431 -4.43 -22.82 -40.12
CA GLU A 431 -3.38 -23.73 -39.68
C GLU A 431 -1.98 -23.15 -39.91
N ARG A 432 -1.80 -22.38 -40.99
CA ARG A 432 -0.50 -21.81 -41.37
C ARG A 432 -0.67 -20.43 -41.98
N ILE A 433 -0.05 -19.40 -41.39
CA ILE A 433 -0.09 -18.03 -41.92
C ILE A 433 1.33 -17.49 -42.16
N PRO A 434 1.60 -16.85 -43.32
CA PRO A 434 2.81 -16.08 -43.52
C PRO A 434 2.97 -14.97 -42.48
N VAL A 435 4.12 -14.91 -41.80
CA VAL A 435 4.40 -13.86 -40.81
C VAL A 435 4.33 -12.45 -41.41
N SER A 436 4.74 -12.30 -42.68
CA SER A 436 4.69 -11.02 -43.39
C SER A 436 3.26 -10.53 -43.61
N LEU A 437 2.36 -11.44 -44.03
CA LEU A 437 0.96 -11.13 -44.28
C LEU A 437 0.25 -10.77 -42.97
N LEU A 438 0.47 -11.59 -41.93
CA LEU A 438 -0.06 -11.34 -40.59
C LEU A 438 0.35 -9.96 -40.05
N TYR A 439 1.61 -9.57 -40.23
CA TYR A 439 2.08 -8.25 -39.79
C TYR A 439 1.45 -7.11 -40.60
N GLN A 440 1.18 -7.31 -41.90
CA GLN A 440 0.49 -6.31 -42.71
C GLN A 440 -0.97 -6.15 -42.31
N TRP A 441 -1.70 -7.26 -42.06
CA TRP A 441 -3.04 -7.22 -41.49
C TRP A 441 -3.07 -6.46 -40.16
N TYR A 442 -2.08 -6.72 -39.29
CA TYR A 442 -1.92 -6.00 -38.03
C TYR A 442 -1.63 -4.49 -38.20
N LEU A 443 -0.79 -4.09 -39.15
CA LEU A 443 -0.54 -2.67 -39.42
C LEU A 443 -1.82 -1.96 -39.88
N ASN A 444 -2.61 -2.62 -40.72
CA ASN A 444 -3.86 -2.08 -41.23
C ASN A 444 -4.91 -1.99 -40.10
N TYR A 445 -4.99 -3.02 -39.23
CA TYR A 445 -5.74 -3.00 -37.98
C TYR A 445 -5.43 -1.76 -37.13
N CYS A 446 -4.14 -1.51 -36.92
CA CYS A 446 -3.70 -0.40 -36.10
C CYS A 446 -4.11 0.94 -36.72
N SER A 447 -3.94 1.09 -38.04
CA SER A 447 -4.30 2.31 -38.75
C SER A 447 -5.80 2.62 -38.65
N LYS A 448 -6.66 1.60 -38.80
CA LYS A 448 -8.12 1.76 -38.75
C LYS A 448 -8.62 2.11 -37.36
N ASN A 449 -8.07 1.45 -36.33
CA ASN A 449 -8.51 1.60 -34.95
C ASN A 449 -7.73 2.69 -34.18
N GLY A 450 -6.95 3.52 -34.87
CA GLY A 450 -6.20 4.62 -34.26
C GLY A 450 -5.06 4.18 -33.33
N PHE A 451 -4.63 2.92 -33.42
CA PHE A 451 -3.54 2.40 -32.60
C PHE A 451 -2.17 2.73 -33.17
N THR A 452 -1.21 2.98 -32.27
CA THR A 452 0.21 2.97 -32.66
C THR A 452 0.71 1.51 -32.77
N PRO A 453 1.18 1.06 -33.94
CA PRO A 453 1.60 -0.32 -34.12
C PRO A 453 2.96 -0.62 -33.46
N ILE A 454 3.19 -1.89 -33.14
CA ILE A 454 4.53 -2.41 -32.84
C ILE A 454 5.37 -2.32 -34.12
N LYS A 455 6.16 -1.23 -34.24
CA LYS A 455 6.89 -0.85 -35.47
C LYS A 455 7.84 -1.91 -36.04
N LYS A 456 8.34 -2.85 -35.23
CA LYS A 456 9.31 -3.88 -35.68
C LYS A 456 8.57 -5.20 -35.92
N PRO A 457 8.53 -5.73 -37.16
CA PRO A 457 7.84 -6.99 -37.47
C PRO A 457 8.29 -8.15 -36.58
N LYS A 458 9.61 -8.33 -36.40
CA LYS A 458 10.15 -9.39 -35.53
C LYS A 458 9.66 -9.32 -34.08
N ARG A 459 9.47 -8.10 -33.56
CA ARG A 459 8.98 -7.86 -32.19
C ARG A 459 7.49 -8.16 -32.09
N PHE A 460 6.71 -7.74 -33.10
CA PHE A 460 5.31 -8.12 -33.23
C PHE A 460 5.17 -9.64 -33.28
N THR A 461 5.86 -10.33 -34.19
CA THR A 461 5.73 -11.78 -34.34
C THR A 461 6.06 -12.54 -33.06
N LYS A 462 7.14 -12.14 -32.36
CA LYS A 462 7.50 -12.77 -31.08
C LYS A 462 6.37 -12.59 -30.06
N TYR A 463 5.89 -11.35 -29.91
CA TYR A 463 4.83 -11.05 -28.96
C TYR A 463 3.50 -11.72 -29.30
N PHE A 464 3.13 -11.74 -30.58
CA PHE A 464 1.90 -12.37 -31.05
C PHE A 464 1.92 -13.89 -30.88
N LEU A 465 3.07 -14.54 -31.06
CA LEU A 465 3.24 -15.97 -30.72
C LEU A 465 3.07 -16.21 -29.22
N GLU A 466 3.58 -15.33 -28.35
CA GLU A 466 3.35 -15.43 -26.90
C GLU A 466 1.86 -15.32 -26.54
N LEU A 467 1.08 -14.53 -27.30
CA LEU A 467 -0.38 -14.42 -27.11
C LEU A 467 -1.14 -15.67 -27.58
N LEU A 468 -0.68 -16.30 -28.66
CA LEU A 468 -1.28 -17.53 -29.21
C LEU A 468 -1.00 -18.77 -28.35
N GLY A 469 -0.01 -18.70 -27.45
CA GLY A 469 0.37 -19.81 -26.58
C GLY A 469 1.07 -20.96 -27.31
N ASP A 470 1.16 -22.10 -26.64
CA ASP A 470 1.90 -23.28 -27.12
C ASP A 470 1.23 -24.00 -28.31
N ASP A 471 -0.02 -23.62 -28.63
CA ASP A 471 -0.77 -24.14 -29.77
C ASP A 471 -0.19 -23.70 -31.12
N TYR A 472 0.71 -22.73 -31.14
CA TYR A 472 1.30 -22.18 -32.36
C TYR A 472 2.82 -22.05 -32.25
N LYS A 473 3.52 -22.40 -33.33
CA LYS A 473 4.98 -22.26 -33.44
C LYS A 473 5.40 -21.53 -34.71
N LYS A 474 6.57 -20.90 -34.63
CA LYS A 474 7.23 -20.32 -35.79
C LYS A 474 8.02 -21.39 -36.54
N ALA A 475 7.73 -21.61 -37.81
CA ALA A 475 8.45 -22.58 -38.63
C ALA A 475 8.53 -22.13 -40.09
N THR A 476 9.50 -22.67 -40.82
CA THR A 476 9.46 -22.66 -42.28
C THR A 476 8.48 -23.75 -42.71
N ALA A 477 7.45 -23.37 -43.46
CA ALA A 477 6.41 -24.30 -43.87
C ALA A 477 5.96 -24.02 -45.32
N ARG A 478 5.54 -25.08 -46.00
CA ARG A 478 4.76 -24.98 -47.24
C ARG A 478 3.29 -24.76 -46.86
N ILE A 479 2.63 -23.83 -47.54
CA ILE A 479 1.20 -23.58 -47.32
C ILE A 479 0.42 -24.53 -48.25
N PRO A 480 -0.43 -25.43 -47.71
CA PRO A 480 -1.32 -26.27 -48.50
C PRO A 480 -2.23 -25.46 -49.44
N GLY A 481 -2.68 -26.05 -50.54
CA GLY A 481 -3.45 -25.32 -51.57
C GLY A 481 -4.82 -24.85 -51.07
N ASP A 482 -5.49 -25.68 -50.28
CA ASP A 482 -6.73 -25.41 -49.55
C ASP A 482 -6.56 -24.26 -48.54
N GLN A 483 -5.52 -24.31 -47.71
CA GLN A 483 -5.20 -23.24 -46.76
C GLN A 483 -4.87 -21.93 -47.49
N ARG A 484 -4.18 -22.00 -48.63
CA ARG A 484 -3.89 -20.82 -49.45
C ARG A 484 -5.18 -20.20 -50.00
N GLN A 485 -6.10 -21.01 -50.51
CA GLN A 485 -7.39 -20.51 -50.97
C GLN A 485 -8.19 -19.89 -49.82
N HIS A 486 -8.17 -20.49 -48.64
CA HIS A 486 -8.83 -19.94 -47.47
C HIS A 486 -8.24 -18.57 -47.06
N ILE A 487 -6.92 -18.42 -47.05
CA ILE A 487 -6.26 -17.13 -46.77
C ILE A 487 -6.62 -16.07 -47.82
N LEU A 488 -6.63 -16.45 -49.10
CA LEU A 488 -7.00 -15.56 -50.20
C LEU A 488 -8.46 -15.13 -50.12
N GLN A 489 -9.35 -16.08 -49.81
CA GLN A 489 -10.78 -15.81 -49.63
C GLN A 489 -10.99 -14.86 -48.45
N PHE A 490 -10.40 -15.13 -47.29
CA PHE A 490 -10.47 -14.23 -46.14
C PHE A 490 -9.96 -12.82 -46.48
N ASN A 491 -8.85 -12.73 -47.24
CA ASN A 491 -8.32 -11.46 -47.70
C ASN A 491 -9.30 -10.72 -48.62
N GLU A 492 -10.02 -11.40 -49.52
CA GLU A 492 -11.09 -10.79 -50.34
C GLU A 492 -12.36 -10.48 -49.51
N GLU A 493 -12.76 -11.31 -48.54
CA GLU A 493 -13.90 -11.02 -47.65
C GLU A 493 -13.66 -9.74 -46.84
N CYS A 494 -12.42 -9.50 -46.44
CA CYS A 494 -12.02 -8.23 -45.84
C CYS A 494 -12.28 -7.03 -46.77
N LYS A 495 -12.33 -7.19 -48.09
CA LYS A 495 -12.65 -6.13 -49.06
C LYS A 495 -14.15 -5.88 -49.16
N ASP A 496 -14.96 -6.94 -49.21
CA ASP A 496 -16.40 -6.87 -49.51
C ASP A 496 -17.27 -6.52 -48.30
N ASN A 497 -16.87 -6.89 -47.07
CA ASN A 497 -17.64 -6.66 -45.85
C ASN A 497 -17.54 -5.21 -45.30
N ASN A 498 -17.25 -4.20 -46.12
CA ASN A 498 -16.85 -2.84 -45.69
C ASN A 498 -15.67 -2.84 -44.69
N GLN A 499 -14.92 -3.95 -44.64
CA GLN A 499 -13.74 -4.11 -43.82
C GLN A 499 -12.44 -3.71 -44.56
N GLY A 500 -12.54 -3.11 -45.77
CA GLY A 500 -11.47 -2.91 -46.76
C GLY A 500 -10.15 -2.29 -46.29
N ALA A 501 -10.10 -1.85 -45.04
CA ALA A 501 -8.91 -1.54 -44.25
C ALA A 501 -8.18 -2.77 -43.67
N PHE A 502 -8.38 -3.98 -44.19
CA PHE A 502 -7.50 -5.15 -43.93
C PHE A 502 -7.00 -5.84 -45.19
N TYR A 503 -7.55 -5.46 -46.35
CA TYR A 503 -7.20 -6.02 -47.64
C TYR A 503 -5.76 -5.68 -48.04
N ILE A 504 -5.04 -6.66 -48.59
CA ILE A 504 -3.69 -6.50 -49.14
C ILE A 504 -3.65 -7.09 -50.55
N GLN A 505 -3.08 -6.36 -51.52
CA GLN A 505 -2.81 -6.91 -52.86
C GLN A 505 -1.65 -7.93 -52.79
N GLU A 506 -1.89 -9.18 -53.21
CA GLU A 506 -0.92 -10.28 -53.20
C GLU A 506 0.34 -9.99 -54.06
N PRO A 507 1.53 -10.62 -53.81
CA PRO A 507 1.66 -12.06 -53.58
C PRO A 507 2.57 -12.51 -52.43
N PHE A 508 2.23 -13.64 -51.79
CA PHE A 508 3.18 -14.45 -51.02
C PHE A 508 3.52 -15.77 -51.76
N LYS A 509 4.75 -16.24 -51.59
CA LYS A 509 5.30 -17.42 -52.32
C LYS A 509 4.73 -18.75 -51.79
N ASN A 510 4.71 -19.80 -52.61
CA ASN A 510 4.27 -21.16 -52.23
C ASN A 510 5.05 -21.75 -51.02
N GLN A 511 6.34 -21.44 -50.92
CA GLN A 511 7.15 -21.75 -49.75
C GLN A 511 7.50 -20.44 -49.05
N VAL A 512 7.04 -20.31 -47.81
CA VAL A 512 7.24 -19.10 -47.03
C VAL A 512 8.33 -19.38 -46.00
N PRO A 513 9.41 -18.59 -45.97
CA PRO A 513 10.53 -18.82 -45.07
C PRO A 513 10.10 -18.77 -43.59
N MET A 514 9.09 -17.95 -43.26
CA MET A 514 8.58 -17.80 -41.90
C MET A 514 7.04 -17.83 -41.87
N CYS A 515 6.48 -18.88 -41.28
CA CYS A 515 5.05 -19.03 -40.97
C CYS A 515 4.82 -19.14 -39.46
N ILE A 516 3.64 -18.70 -39.02
CA ILE A 516 3.04 -19.17 -37.76
C ILE A 516 2.22 -20.41 -38.12
N CYS A 517 2.49 -21.53 -37.47
CA CYS A 517 1.85 -22.82 -37.73
C CYS A 517 1.20 -23.34 -36.46
N LYS A 518 -0.04 -23.80 -36.55
CA LYS A 518 -0.70 -24.56 -35.49
C LYS A 518 0.09 -25.84 -35.22
N VAL A 519 0.21 -26.21 -33.95
CA VAL A 519 0.88 -27.44 -33.53
C VAL A 519 -0.17 -28.56 -33.57
N ASP A 520 -0.01 -29.51 -34.49
CA ASP A 520 -0.86 -30.71 -34.53
C ASP A 520 -0.46 -31.64 -33.37
N VAL A 521 -1.38 -31.83 -32.42
CA VAL A 521 -1.19 -32.71 -31.24
C VAL A 521 -1.18 -34.20 -31.63
N GLU A 522 -1.59 -34.57 -32.85
CA GLU A 522 -1.68 -35.96 -33.32
C GLU A 522 -0.42 -36.52 -34.00
N LYS A 523 0.70 -35.79 -34.04
CA LYS A 523 1.98 -36.27 -34.58
C LYS A 523 3.17 -35.99 -33.66
N MET A 524 3.02 -36.32 -32.38
CA MET A 524 4.16 -36.50 -31.46
C MET A 524 4.37 -37.99 -31.16
#